data_AF-A0A2V6HZD6-F1
#
_entry.id   AF-A0A2V6HZD6-F1
#
_cell.length_a   1.000
_cell.length_b   1.000
_cell.length_c   1.000
_cell.angle_alpha   90.00
_cell.angle_beta   90.00
_cell.angle_gamma   90.00
#
_symmetry.space_group_name_H-M   'P 1'
#
loop_
_entity.id
_entity.type
_entity.pdbx_description
1 polymer ?
#
loop_
_entity_poly.entity_id
_entity_poly.type
_entity_poly.pdbx_seq_one_letter_code
_entity_poly.pdbx_strand_id
1 'polypeptide(L)' 'MATRAQGFNVGLNLGECAGAGVTDHLHIHIVPRWKGDTNFLPVLAGTKTISEGLSALYDKLIEAQAKMEKERAR' A
#
# COMPACT_ATOMS: atom_id res chain seq x y z
N MET A 1 0.62 -14.37 -5.10
CA MET A 1 0.10 -13.23 -4.33
C MET A 1 1.28 -12.43 -3.83
N ALA A 2 1.46 -11.17 -4.27
CA ALA A 2 2.72 -10.42 -4.13
C ALA A 2 3.14 -10.14 -2.67
N THR A 3 2.21 -9.76 -1.79
CA THR A 3 2.52 -9.33 -0.41
C THR A 3 1.87 -10.21 0.67
N ARG A 4 0.94 -11.11 0.31
CA ARG A 4 0.16 -11.94 1.26
C ARG A 4 -0.51 -11.14 2.38
N ALA A 5 -1.02 -9.95 2.04
CA ALA A 5 -1.82 -9.14 2.96
C ALA A 5 -3.04 -9.92 3.45
N GLN A 6 -3.41 -9.72 4.72
CA GLN A 6 -4.57 -10.36 5.34
C GLN A 6 -5.85 -9.52 5.19
N GLY A 7 -5.70 -8.23 4.91
CA GLY A 7 -6.78 -7.31 4.60
C GLY A 7 -6.25 -6.06 3.89
N PHE A 8 -7.15 -5.16 3.52
CA PHE A 8 -6.82 -3.90 2.86
C PHE A 8 -7.67 -2.76 3.42
N ASN A 9 -7.07 -1.59 3.57
CA ASN A 9 -7.82 -0.34 3.63
C ASN A 9 -7.78 0.31 2.25
N VAL A 10 -8.96 0.67 1.74
CA VAL A 10 -9.11 1.34 0.45
C VAL A 10 -9.89 2.63 0.67
N GLY A 11 -9.36 3.76 0.19
CA GLY A 11 -9.97 5.06 0.44
C GLY A 11 -9.43 6.16 -0.46
N LEU A 12 -10.02 7.35 -0.33
CA LEU A 12 -9.68 8.55 -1.09
C LEU A 12 -9.95 9.79 -0.23
N ASN A 13 -9.10 10.81 -0.36
CA ASN A 13 -9.25 12.08 0.33
C ASN A 13 -9.70 13.13 -0.70
N LEU A 14 -10.86 13.75 -0.49
CA LEU A 14 -11.44 14.75 -1.39
C LEU A 14 -11.41 16.14 -0.74
N GLY A 15 -10.61 17.04 -1.33
CA GLY A 15 -10.39 18.38 -0.81
C GLY A 15 -9.38 18.43 0.34
N GLU A 16 -8.85 19.62 0.58
CA GLU A 16 -7.82 19.87 1.59
C GLU A 16 -8.26 19.45 3.00
N CYS A 17 -9.52 19.74 3.37
CA CYS A 17 -10.08 19.39 4.68
C CYS A 17 -10.10 17.86 4.94
N ALA A 18 -10.23 17.05 3.89
CA ALA A 18 -10.15 15.59 4.00
C ALA A 18 -8.70 15.07 4.04
N GLY A 19 -7.68 15.94 4.01
CA GLY A 19 -6.27 15.58 3.99
C GLY A 19 -5.74 15.20 2.61
N ALA A 20 -6.29 15.77 1.53
CA ALA A 20 -5.71 15.62 0.20
C ALA A 20 -4.40 16.43 0.10
N GLY A 21 -3.26 15.75 -0.01
CA GLY A 21 -1.96 16.42 -0.16
C GLY A 21 -1.74 17.05 -1.55
N VAL A 22 -2.47 16.59 -2.56
CA VAL A 22 -2.52 17.18 -3.90
C VAL A 22 -3.99 17.32 -4.28
N THR A 23 -4.54 18.51 -4.12
CA THR A 23 -5.99 18.76 -4.24
C THR A 23 -6.51 18.60 -5.67
N ASP A 24 -5.66 18.81 -6.68
CA ASP A 24 -6.02 18.75 -8.10
C ASP A 24 -5.79 17.35 -8.71
N HIS A 25 -5.31 16.37 -7.93
CA HIS A 25 -5.07 15.01 -8.40
C HIS A 25 -5.70 13.98 -7.46
N LEU A 26 -6.86 13.48 -7.87
CA LEU A 26 -7.54 12.39 -7.17
C LEU A 26 -6.78 11.07 -7.32
N HIS A 27 -6.43 10.46 -6.20
CA HIS A 27 -5.77 9.16 -6.15
C HIS A 27 -6.41 8.26 -5.09
N ILE A 28 -6.41 6.97 -5.37
CA ILE A 28 -6.94 5.95 -4.46
C ILE A 28 -5.80 5.38 -3.63
N HIS A 29 -5.99 5.37 -2.32
CA HIS A 29 -5.08 4.73 -1.39
C HIS A 29 -5.48 3.26 -1.29
N ILE A 30 -4.54 2.35 -1.57
CA ILE A 30 -4.70 0.92 -1.34
C ILE A 30 -3.60 0.50 -0.37
N VAL A 31 -3.98 0.26 0.88
CA VAL A 31 -3.04 -0.01 1.97
C VAL A 31 -3.21 -1.47 2.42
N PRO A 32 -2.24 -2.36 2.15
CA PRO A 32 -2.28 -3.72 2.66
C PRO A 32 -2.12 -3.73 4.18
N ARG A 33 -2.87 -4.60 4.85
CA ARG A 33 -2.92 -4.73 6.32
C ARG A 33 -2.63 -6.15 6.79
N TRP A 34 -1.99 -6.25 7.95
CA TRP A 34 -1.76 -7.50 8.67
C TRP A 34 -2.15 -7.35 10.14
N LYS A 35 -2.54 -8.46 10.76
CA LYS A 35 -2.80 -8.49 12.20
C LYS A 35 -1.51 -8.12 12.95
N GLY A 36 -1.54 -7.00 13.68
CA GLY A 36 -0.38 -6.50 14.44
C GLY A 36 0.64 -5.69 13.62
N ASP A 37 0.26 -5.19 12.43
CA ASP A 37 1.13 -4.31 11.63
C ASP A 37 1.35 -2.91 12.25
N THR A 38 0.54 -2.54 13.24
CA THR A 38 0.81 -1.41 14.15
C THR A 38 1.54 -1.90 15.38
N ASN A 39 2.74 -1.37 15.61
CA ASN A 39 3.54 -1.65 16.80
C ASN A 39 3.78 -0.35 17.62
N PHE A 40 4.47 -0.49 18.74
CA PHE A 40 4.69 0.61 19.68
C PHE A 40 5.86 1.55 19.28
N LEU A 41 6.70 1.16 18.30
CA LEU A 41 7.89 1.92 17.93
C LEU A 41 7.59 3.33 17.39
N PRO A 42 6.54 3.55 16.56
CA PRO A 42 6.15 4.90 16.17
C PRO A 42 5.78 5.79 17.36
N VAL A 43 5.21 5.21 18.42
CA VAL A 43 4.74 5.94 19.60
C VAL A 43 5.90 6.24 20.57
N LEU A 44 6.73 5.25 20.86
CA LEU A 44 7.81 5.39 21.85
C LEU A 44 9.10 5.99 21.28
N ALA A 45 9.36 5.76 19.99
CA ALA A 45 10.63 6.10 19.35
C ALA A 45 10.48 6.94 18.08
N GLY A 46 9.25 7.38 17.73
CA GLY A 46 8.99 8.17 16.53
C GLY A 46 9.34 7.46 15.22
N THR A 47 9.60 6.15 15.26
CA THR A 47 10.19 5.40 14.16
C THR A 47 9.21 4.34 13.67
N LYS A 48 8.89 4.38 12.37
CA LYS A 48 8.11 3.34 11.70
C LYS A 48 9.04 2.42 10.93
N THR A 49 9.08 1.15 11.33
CA THR A 49 9.84 0.12 10.60
C THR A 49 9.12 -0.21 9.29
N ILE A 50 9.86 -0.18 8.18
CA ILE A 50 9.39 -0.61 6.87
C ILE A 50 10.12 -1.90 6.52
N SER A 51 9.39 -3.00 6.36
CA SER A 51 9.97 -4.34 6.17
C SER A 51 10.62 -4.57 4.80
N GLU A 52 10.26 -3.77 3.79
CA GLU A 52 10.75 -3.91 2.42
C GLU A 52 10.93 -2.55 1.75
N GLY A 53 11.99 -2.40 0.95
CA GLY A 53 12.25 -1.17 0.19
C GLY A 53 11.26 -0.98 -0.96
N LEU A 54 11.01 0.28 -1.32
CA LEU A 54 10.01 0.65 -2.35
C LEU A 54 10.29 0.00 -3.71
N SER A 55 11.53 -0.01 -4.19
CA SER A 55 11.88 -0.60 -5.49
C SER A 55 11.64 -2.10 -5.52
N ALA A 56 12.06 -2.82 -4.47
CA ALA A 56 11.85 -4.27 -4.37
C ALA A 56 10.36 -4.63 -4.32
N LEU A 57 9.56 -3.84 -3.60
CA LEU A 57 8.11 -4.01 -3.56
C LEU A 57 7.48 -3.71 -4.94
N TYR A 58 7.92 -2.64 -5.61
CA TYR A 58 7.44 -2.27 -6.94
C TYR A 58 7.67 -3.41 -7.95
N ASP A 59 8.89 -3.95 -8.01
CA ASP A 59 9.25 -5.02 -8.94
C ASP A 59 8.36 -6.26 -8.72
N LYS A 60 8.14 -6.64 -7.46
CA LYS A 60 7.23 -7.75 -7.10
C LYS A 60 5.79 -7.52 -7.54
N LEU A 61 5.30 -6.28 -7.44
CA LEU A 61 3.92 -5.95 -7.83
C LEU A 61 3.76 -5.99 -9.36
N ILE A 62 4.71 -5.43 -10.11
CA ILE A 62 4.69 -5.45 -11.58
C ILE A 62 4.81 -6.87 -12.11
N GLU A 63 5.70 -7.69 -11.54
CA GLU A 63 5.82 -9.10 -11.92
C GLU A 63 4.51 -9.87 -11.69
N ALA A 64 3.87 -9.66 -10.53
CA ALA A 64 2.60 -10.28 -10.22
C ALA A 64 1.48 -9.86 -11.17
N GLN A 65 1.41 -8.56 -11.53
CA GLN A 65 0.45 -8.04 -12.50
C GLN A 65 0.64 -8.72 -13.87
N ALA A 66 1.87 -8.75 -14.39
CA ALA A 66 2.17 -9.36 -15.68
C ALA A 66 1.81 -10.85 -15.73
N LYS A 67 1.96 -11.57 -14.61
CA LYS A 67 1.53 -12.97 -14.49
C LYS A 67 0.01 -13.08 -14.55
N MET A 68 -0.73 -12.24 -13.82
CA MET A 68 -2.19 -12.22 -13.82
C MET A 68 -2.78 -11.90 -15.20
N GLU A 69 -2.17 -10.98 -15.94
CA GLU A 69 -2.58 -10.64 -17.30
C GLU A 69 -2.44 -11.83 -18.26
N LYS A 70 -1.32 -12.56 -18.18
CA LYS A 70 -1.09 -13.78 -18.97
C LYS A 70 -2.08 -14.90 -18.60
N GLU A 71 -2.42 -15.04 -17.33
CA GLU A 71 -3.42 -16.02 -16.87
C GLU A 71 -4.82 -15.66 -17.37
N ARG A 72 -5.17 -14.37 -17.39
CA ARG A 72 -6.48 -13.89 -17.89
C ARG A 72 -6.63 -13.99 -19.40
N ALA A 73 -5.53 -13.97 -20.14
CA ALA A 73 -5.50 -14.09 -21.61
C ALA A 73 -5.52 -15.54 -22.12
N ARG A 74 -5.45 -16.53 -21.21
CA ARG A 74 -5.63 -17.96 -21.51
C ARG A 74 -7.07 -18.37 -21.30
#